data_AF-A0A1X7S7L0-F1
#
_entry.id   AF-A0A1X7S7L0-F1
#
_cell.length_a   1.000
_cell.length_b   1.000
_cell.length_c   1.000
_cell.angle_alpha   90.00
_cell.angle_beta   90.00
_cell.angle_gamma   90.00
#
_symmetry.space_group_name_H-M   'P 1'
#
loop_
_entity.id
_entity.type
_entity.pdbx_description
1 polymer ?
#
loop_
_entity_poly.entity_id
_entity_poly.type
_entity_poly.pdbx_seq_one_letter_code
_entity_poly.pdbx_strand_id
1 'polypeptide(L)'
;MGKQEWLVIIKDKPNSLPARMKVRPQHLEELKPHIDSGAIVLGGATLDEPLKEGEGMKSNGSVLIIEAESEKEARGIVEGDVYYTSGVWEPESVQYHPFSSAIRKAK
;
A
#
# COMPACT_ATOMS: atom_id res chain seq x y z
N MET A 1 8.64 -5.30 23.00
CA MET A 1 9.48 -4.81 21.89
C MET A 1 8.69 -3.70 21.21
N GLY A 2 9.33 -2.61 20.79
CA GLY A 2 8.62 -1.49 20.13
C GLY A 2 8.16 -1.87 18.73
N LYS A 3 7.25 -1.07 18.15
CA LYS A 3 6.83 -1.23 16.75
C LYS A 3 8.01 -1.02 15.79
N GLN A 4 8.04 -1.77 14.70
CA GLN A 4 9.01 -1.72 13.61
C GLN A 4 8.32 -1.15 12.37
N GLU A 5 8.98 -0.23 11.63
CA GLU A 5 8.50 0.20 10.32
C GLU A 5 8.83 -0.85 9.25
N TRP A 6 7.90 -1.08 8.33
CA TRP A 6 8.03 -1.97 7.19
C TRP A 6 7.75 -1.19 5.92
N LEU A 7 8.73 -1.11 5.02
CA LEU A 7 8.52 -0.64 3.66
C LEU A 7 7.96 -1.79 2.84
N VAL A 8 6.74 -1.59 2.33
CA VAL A 8 6.06 -2.55 1.46
C VAL A 8 6.01 -2.00 0.05
N ILE A 9 6.43 -2.80 -0.93
CA ILE A 9 6.33 -2.48 -2.35
C ILE A 9 5.59 -3.62 -3.04
N ILE A 10 4.53 -3.29 -3.78
CA ILE A 10 3.64 -4.27 -4.41
C ILE A 10 3.34 -3.85 -5.83
N LYS A 11 3.42 -4.78 -6.79
CA LYS A 11 2.98 -4.52 -8.16
C LYS A 11 1.50 -4.84 -8.30
N ASP A 12 0.84 -4.07 -9.15
CA ASP A 12 -0.48 -4.42 -9.65
C ASP A 12 -0.33 -5.56 -10.69
N LYS A 13 -1.34 -6.42 -10.82
CA LYS A 13 -1.40 -7.41 -11.89
C LYS A 13 -1.49 -6.72 -13.26
N PRO A 14 -1.02 -7.35 -14.35
CA PRO A 14 -1.17 -6.81 -15.70
C PRO A 14 -2.64 -6.46 -16.01
N ASN A 15 -2.86 -5.30 -16.64
CA ASN A 15 -4.20 -4.81 -17.04
C ASN A 15 -5.23 -4.63 -15.89
N SER A 16 -4.78 -4.51 -14.65
CA SER A 16 -5.67 -4.40 -13.48
C SER A 16 -6.14 -2.98 -13.16
N LEU A 17 -5.64 -1.94 -13.85
CA LEU A 17 -5.99 -0.54 -13.59
C LEU A 17 -7.52 -0.30 -13.52
N PRO A 18 -8.37 -0.82 -14.42
CA PRO A 18 -9.82 -0.65 -14.31
C PRO A 18 -10.39 -1.29 -13.03
N ALA A 19 -9.92 -2.48 -12.66
CA ALA A 19 -10.33 -3.18 -11.44
C ALA A 19 -9.88 -2.41 -10.19
N ARG A 20 -8.64 -1.91 -10.19
CA ARG A 20 -8.10 -1.02 -9.16
C ARG A 20 -9.01 0.20 -8.96
N MET A 21 -9.31 0.92 -10.03
CA MET A 21 -10.13 2.13 -9.94
C MET A 21 -11.55 1.85 -9.44
N LYS A 22 -12.11 0.68 -9.78
CA LYS A 22 -13.42 0.24 -9.29
C LYS A 22 -13.44 0.03 -7.77
N VAL A 23 -12.42 -0.61 -7.20
CA VAL A 23 -12.38 -0.95 -5.76
C VAL A 23 -11.61 0.05 -4.91
N ARG A 24 -10.93 1.03 -5.53
CA ARG A 24 -10.15 2.06 -4.84
C ARG A 24 -10.92 2.80 -3.72
N PRO A 25 -12.21 3.15 -3.88
CA PRO A 25 -12.96 3.78 -2.78
C PRO A 25 -13.05 2.88 -1.54
N GLN A 26 -13.32 1.58 -1.74
CA GLN A 26 -13.36 0.59 -0.67
C GLN A 26 -11.99 0.40 -0.03
N HIS A 27 -10.93 0.28 -0.84
CA HIS A 27 -9.55 0.21 -0.34
C HIS A 27 -9.23 1.37 0.62
N LEU A 28 -9.51 2.61 0.20
CA LEU A 28 -9.24 3.78 1.05
C LEU A 28 -10.11 3.81 2.32
N GLU A 29 -11.32 3.28 2.27
CA GLU A 29 -12.20 3.17 3.43
C GLU A 29 -11.68 2.14 4.44
N GLU A 30 -11.30 0.95 3.97
CA GLU A 30 -10.75 -0.14 4.79
C GLU A 30 -9.40 0.22 5.42
N LEU A 31 -8.61 1.10 4.79
CA LEU A 31 -7.37 1.59 5.37
C LEU A 31 -7.56 2.60 6.51
N LYS A 32 -8.74 3.26 6.64
CA LYS A 32 -8.94 4.32 7.65
C LYS A 32 -8.58 3.88 9.08
N PRO A 33 -9.03 2.72 9.60
CA PRO A 33 -8.67 2.31 10.96
C PRO A 33 -7.16 2.12 11.15
N HIS A 34 -6.46 1.68 10.10
CA HIS A 34 -5.00 1.53 10.13
C HIS A 34 -4.27 2.88 10.09
N ILE A 35 -4.82 3.85 9.37
CA ILE A 35 -4.31 5.24 9.35
C ILE A 35 -4.56 5.90 10.71
N ASP A 36 -5.78 5.82 11.23
CA ASP A 36 -6.19 6.46 12.49
C ASP A 36 -5.43 5.90 13.71
N SER A 37 -5.08 4.62 13.67
CA SER A 37 -4.25 3.97 14.71
C SER A 37 -2.75 4.21 14.57
N GLY A 38 -2.32 4.87 13.48
CA GLY A 38 -0.91 5.08 13.13
C GLY A 38 -0.19 3.80 12.69
N ALA A 39 -0.91 2.74 12.31
CA ALA A 39 -0.34 1.53 11.74
C ALA A 39 0.12 1.74 10.29
N ILE A 40 -0.61 2.51 9.48
CA ILE A 40 -0.17 2.94 8.14
C ILE A 40 0.19 4.41 8.21
N VAL A 41 1.47 4.72 8.03
CA VAL A 41 2.04 6.06 8.19
C VAL A 41 2.43 6.70 6.85
N LEU A 42 2.37 5.94 5.76
CA LEU A 42 2.49 6.42 4.38
C LEU A 42 1.84 5.41 3.44
N GLY A 43 1.12 5.89 2.44
CA GLY A 43 0.61 5.05 1.34
C GLY A 43 0.54 5.82 0.03
N GLY A 44 0.88 5.15 -1.08
CA GLY A 44 0.89 5.77 -2.41
C GLY A 44 0.86 4.75 -3.54
N ALA A 45 0.48 5.20 -4.73
CA ALA A 45 0.56 4.39 -5.94
C ALA A 45 1.91 4.58 -6.64
N THR A 46 2.52 3.51 -7.12
CA THR A 46 3.54 3.61 -8.17
C THR A 46 2.85 3.78 -9.52
N LEU A 47 3.51 4.49 -10.43
CA LEU A 47 2.95 4.92 -11.71
C LEU A 47 3.81 4.41 -12.87
N ASP A 48 3.18 4.18 -14.03
CA ASP A 48 3.90 3.89 -15.28
C ASP A 48 4.66 5.11 -15.80
N GLU A 49 4.12 6.29 -15.56
CA GLU A 49 4.71 7.57 -15.96
C GLU A 49 4.34 8.67 -14.96
N PRO A 50 5.08 9.80 -14.95
CA PRO A 50 4.73 10.95 -14.13
C PRO A 50 3.30 11.45 -14.37
N LEU A 51 2.69 12.02 -13.33
CA LEU A 51 1.36 12.64 -13.43
C LEU A 51 1.35 13.76 -14.47
N LYS A 52 0.28 13.81 -15.26
CA LYS A 52 0.01 14.86 -16.26
C LYS A 52 -1.32 15.50 -15.94
N GLU A 53 -1.40 16.81 -16.11
CA GLU A 53 -2.61 17.57 -15.83
C GLU A 53 -3.75 17.13 -16.75
N GLY A 54 -4.94 16.92 -16.18
CA GLY A 54 -6.12 16.45 -16.91
C GLY A 54 -6.13 14.95 -17.26
N GLU A 55 -5.06 14.21 -16.97
CA GLU A 55 -5.01 12.76 -17.17
C GLU A 55 -5.27 11.99 -15.86
N GLY A 56 -5.86 10.81 -15.99
CA GLY A 56 -6.00 9.86 -14.88
C GLY A 56 -4.66 9.26 -14.47
N MET A 57 -4.54 8.90 -13.18
CA MET A 57 -3.36 8.25 -12.64
C MET A 57 -3.16 6.85 -13.27
N LYS A 58 -2.07 6.65 -14.00
CA LYS A 58 -1.68 5.36 -14.61
C LYS A 58 -0.90 4.52 -13.61
N SER A 59 -1.66 4.00 -12.66
CA SER A 59 -1.20 3.20 -11.54
C SER A 59 -0.73 1.80 -11.95
N ASN A 60 0.42 1.36 -11.42
CA ASN A 60 1.00 0.03 -11.68
C ASN A 60 1.45 -0.73 -10.42
N GLY A 61 1.14 -0.19 -9.24
CA GLY A 61 1.51 -0.78 -7.97
C GLY A 61 1.27 0.16 -6.81
N SER A 62 1.76 -0.23 -5.64
CA SER A 62 1.59 0.50 -4.39
C SER A 62 2.85 0.44 -3.52
N VAL A 63 3.02 1.49 -2.73
CA VAL A 63 4.00 1.57 -1.66
C VAL A 63 3.29 1.90 -0.36
N LEU A 64 3.63 1.19 0.71
CA LEU A 64 3.16 1.46 2.06
C LEU A 64 4.35 1.54 3.01
N ILE A 65 4.24 2.36 4.06
CA ILE A 65 5.05 2.19 5.27
C ILE A 65 4.11 1.84 6.42
N ILE A 66 4.35 0.66 7.00
CA ILE A 66 3.51 0.07 8.04
C ILE A 66 4.29 -0.04 9.36
N GLU A 67 3.79 0.52 10.46
CA GLU A 67 4.29 0.27 11.81
C GLU A 67 3.57 -0.95 12.42
N ALA A 68 4.31 -2.02 12.67
CA ALA A 68 3.77 -3.27 13.22
C ALA A 68 4.72 -3.91 14.24
N GLU A 69 4.21 -4.77 15.13
CA GLU A 69 5.02 -5.53 16.09
C GLU A 69 5.80 -6.67 15.43
N SER A 70 5.37 -7.12 14.26
CA SER A 70 6.01 -8.19 13.49
C SER A 70 5.73 -8.10 11.99
N GLU A 71 6.54 -8.79 11.18
CA GLU A 71 6.28 -8.95 9.74
C GLU A 71 4.92 -9.59 9.48
N LYS A 72 4.52 -10.55 10.34
CA LYS A 72 3.23 -11.25 10.22
C LYS A 72 2.05 -10.30 10.34
N GLU A 73 2.12 -9.33 11.24
CA GLU A 73 1.08 -8.32 11.39
C GLU A 73 1.04 -7.36 10.19
N ALA A 74 2.21 -6.90 9.71
CA ALA A 74 2.29 -6.08 8.49
C ALA A 74 1.73 -6.81 7.27
N ARG A 75 2.03 -8.10 7.12
CA ARG A 75 1.45 -8.98 6.09
C ARG A 75 -0.06 -9.10 6.21
N GLY A 76 -0.58 -9.26 7.42
CA GLY A 76 -2.03 -9.35 7.66
C GLY A 76 -2.80 -8.12 7.17
N ILE A 77 -2.22 -6.92 7.33
CA ILE A 77 -2.81 -5.67 6.79
C ILE A 77 -2.86 -5.71 5.27
N VAL A 78 -1.76 -6.08 4.61
CA VAL A 78 -1.67 -6.14 3.14
C VAL A 78 -2.57 -7.23 2.56
N GLU A 79 -2.55 -8.43 3.13
CA GLU A 79 -3.30 -9.59 2.65
C GLU A 79 -4.81 -9.46 2.90
N GLY A 80 -5.21 -8.66 3.88
CA GLY A 80 -6.60 -8.32 4.16
C GLY A 80 -7.18 -7.22 3.27
N ASP A 81 -6.35 -6.47 2.56
CA ASP A 81 -6.77 -5.33 1.73
C ASP A 81 -7.61 -5.78 0.53
N VAL A 82 -8.65 -5.02 0.15
CA VAL A 82 -9.44 -5.32 -1.05
C VAL A 82 -8.59 -5.39 -2.33
N TYR A 83 -7.51 -4.64 -2.47
CA TYR A 83 -6.62 -4.79 -3.63
C TYR A 83 -5.95 -6.17 -3.67
N TYR A 84 -5.64 -6.76 -2.52
CA TYR A 84 -5.12 -8.12 -2.46
C TYR A 84 -6.23 -9.14 -2.75
N THR A 85 -7.34 -9.06 -2.02
CA THR A 85 -8.41 -10.06 -2.06
C THR A 85 -9.23 -10.04 -3.36
N SER A 86 -9.32 -8.90 -4.03
CA SER A 86 -9.95 -8.77 -5.36
C SER A 86 -9.01 -9.05 -6.53
N GLY A 87 -7.73 -9.31 -6.26
CA GLY A 87 -6.74 -9.67 -7.28
C GLY A 87 -6.21 -8.48 -8.09
N VAL A 88 -6.25 -7.26 -7.56
CA VAL A 88 -5.58 -6.09 -8.14
C VAL A 88 -4.08 -6.19 -7.95
N TRP A 89 -3.62 -6.50 -6.73
CA TRP A 89 -2.20 -6.73 -6.45
C TRP A 89 -1.75 -8.12 -6.89
N GLU A 90 -0.50 -8.22 -7.30
CA GLU A 90 0.18 -9.48 -7.59
C GLU A 90 0.87 -10.00 -6.31
N PRO A 91 0.33 -11.05 -5.63
CA PRO A 91 0.85 -11.49 -4.34
C PRO A 91 2.33 -11.87 -4.37
N GLU A 92 2.80 -12.48 -5.46
CA GLU A 92 4.19 -12.91 -5.61
C GLU A 92 5.17 -11.73 -5.77
N SER A 93 4.67 -10.54 -6.07
CA SER A 93 5.49 -9.34 -6.25
C SER A 93 5.75 -8.57 -4.94
N VAL A 94 5.03 -8.92 -3.87
CA VAL A 94 5.05 -8.19 -2.61
C VAL A 94 6.42 -8.33 -1.95
N GLN A 95 7.05 -7.18 -1.70
CA GLN A 95 8.30 -7.09 -0.95
C GLN A 95 8.05 -6.44 0.40
N TYR A 96 8.57 -7.04 1.46
CA TYR A 96 8.56 -6.49 2.81
C TYR A 96 10.01 -6.24 3.24
N HIS A 97 10.35 -4.98 3.50
CA HIS A 97 11.67 -4.59 3.97
C HIS A 97 11.56 -4.00 5.39
N PRO A 98 12.29 -4.53 6.39
CA PRO A 98 12.49 -3.82 7.64
C PRO A 98 13.08 -2.44 7.33
N PHE A 99 12.39 -1.39 7.78
CA PHE A 99 12.70 -0.02 7.41
C PHE A 99 12.90 0.85 8.65
N SER A 100 13.68 1.92 8.52
CA SER A 100 13.83 2.91 9.57
C SER A 100 13.91 4.29 8.94
N SER A 101 12.87 5.09 9.13
CA SER A 101 12.83 6.46 8.66
C SER A 101 13.85 7.32 9.40
N ALA A 102 14.95 7.69 8.72
CA ALA A 102 15.90 8.67 9.27
C ALA A 102 15.31 10.09 9.33
N ILE A 103 14.35 10.40 8.45
CA ILE A 103 13.66 11.69 8.36
C ILE A 103 12.18 11.42 8.06
N ARG A 104 11.27 11.90 8.92
CA ARG A 104 9.81 11.82 8.72
C ARG A 104 9.18 13.10 9.26
N LYS A 105 8.58 13.92 8.37
CA LYS A 105 8.10 15.26 8.71
C LYS A 105 6.70 15.28 9.36
N ALA A 106 5.96 14.17 9.29
CA ALA A 106 4.66 14.00 9.93
C ALA A 106 4.51 12.56 10.43
N LYS A 107 3.94 12.40 11.63
CA LYS A 107 3.44 11.14 12.18
C LYS A 107 1.93 11.27 12.33
#